data_AF-U2QVX1-F1
#
_entry.id   AF-U2QVX1-F1
#
_cell.length_a   1.000
_cell.length_b   1.000
_cell.length_c   1.000
_cell.angle_alpha   90.00
_cell.angle_beta   90.00
_cell.angle_gamma   90.00
#
_symmetry.space_group_name_H-M   'P 1'
#
loop_
_entity.id
_entity.type
_entity.pdbx_description
1 polymer ?
#
loop_
_entity_poly.entity_id
_entity_poly.type
_entity_poly.pdbx_seq_one_letter_code
_entity_poly.pdbx_strand_id
1 'polypeptide(L)'
;MGGNTVFIQIPMDMDEVQMRQLQLKQHGEVASEDEIIRQAVLDICQNLLDQIEDGHYDSVAWQEETLTVTDINGDQMAVIKPQGASFVADFRQNADTTLQRLEQAAIQASGAR
;
A
#
# COMPACT_ATOMS: atom_id res chain seq x y z
N MET A 1 -19.28 -22.67 -5.82
CA MET A 1 -17.82 -22.41 -5.92
C MET A 1 -17.57 -21.17 -5.09
N GLY A 2 -17.43 -21.30 -3.77
CA GLY A 2 -17.10 -20.16 -2.92
C GLY A 2 -15.62 -19.85 -3.13
N GLY A 3 -15.31 -18.74 -3.80
CA GLY A 3 -13.95 -18.24 -3.85
C GLY A 3 -13.53 -17.97 -2.42
N ASN A 4 -12.67 -18.83 -1.87
CA ASN A 4 -11.93 -18.49 -0.67
C ASN A 4 -11.11 -17.26 -1.04
N THR A 5 -11.57 -16.08 -0.65
CA THR A 5 -10.69 -14.92 -0.54
C THR A 5 -9.61 -15.36 0.43
N VAL A 6 -8.46 -15.77 -0.10
CA VAL A 6 -7.29 -16.02 0.72
C VAL A 6 -7.04 -14.70 1.42
N PHE A 7 -7.11 -14.68 2.75
CA PHE A 7 -6.63 -13.55 3.54
C PHE A 7 -5.12 -13.49 3.32
N ILE A 8 -4.76 -12.79 2.27
CA ILE A 8 -3.39 -12.61 1.86
C ILE A 8 -2.86 -11.52 2.76
N GLN A 9 -1.92 -11.88 3.63
CA GLN A 9 -1.15 -10.92 4.40
C GLN A 9 -0.54 -9.90 3.44
N ILE A 10 -0.68 -8.61 3.78
CA ILE A 10 -0.07 -7.53 3.01
C ILE A 10 1.46 -7.68 3.13
N PRO A 11 2.21 -7.83 2.02
CA PRO A 11 3.65 -8.01 2.08
C PRO A 11 4.36 -6.80 2.71
N MET A 12 5.14 -7.03 3.76
CA MET A 12 5.87 -5.99 4.48
C MET A 12 7.35 -5.89 4.07
N ASP A 13 7.87 -6.90 3.37
CA ASP A 13 9.25 -6.95 2.85
C ASP A 13 9.36 -7.77 1.55
N MET A 14 10.58 -7.89 1.00
CA MET A 14 10.84 -8.61 -0.25
C MET A 14 10.74 -10.14 -0.14
N ASP A 15 10.89 -10.73 1.05
CA ASP A 15 10.69 -12.16 1.25
C ASP A 15 9.20 -12.49 1.21
N GLU A 16 8.36 -11.64 1.81
CA GLU A 16 6.90 -11.74 1.74
C GLU A 16 6.37 -11.49 0.32
N VAL A 17 6.99 -10.59 -0.46
CA VAL A 17 6.67 -10.38 -1.88
C VAL A 17 6.90 -11.65 -2.70
N GLN A 18 8.06 -12.32 -2.50
CA GLN A 18 8.37 -13.57 -3.19
C GLN A 18 7.41 -14.70 -2.78
N MET A 19 7.10 -14.80 -1.49
CA MET A 19 6.12 -15.76 -0.97
C MET A 19 4.74 -15.53 -1.59
N ARG A 20 4.32 -14.27 -1.68
CA ARG A 20 3.06 -13.87 -2.32
C ARG A 20 3.04 -14.25 -3.81
N GLN A 21 4.13 -13.99 -4.53
CA GLN A 21 4.25 -14.36 -5.93
C GLN A 21 4.15 -15.87 -6.14
N LEU A 22 4.79 -16.65 -5.27
CA LEU A 22 4.73 -18.11 -5.32
C LEU A 22 3.32 -18.64 -5.03
N GLN A 23 2.61 -18.04 -4.07
CA GLN A 23 1.22 -18.37 -3.78
C GLN A 23 0.31 -18.10 -4.99
N LEU A 24 0.40 -16.90 -5.59
CA LEU A 24 -0.37 -16.54 -6.78
C LEU A 24 -0.15 -17.55 -7.91
N LYS A 25 1.12 -17.91 -8.15
CA LYS A 25 1.49 -18.90 -9.15
C LYS A 25 0.87 -20.28 -8.89
N GLN A 26 0.79 -20.72 -7.64
CA GLN A 26 0.12 -21.98 -7.27
C GLN A 26 -1.39 -21.94 -7.53
N HIS A 27 -1.99 -20.76 -7.47
CA HIS A 27 -3.39 -20.53 -7.79
C HIS A 27 -3.66 -20.28 -9.28
N GLY A 28 -2.63 -20.34 -10.13
CA GLY A 28 -2.74 -20.09 -11.57
C GLY A 28 -2.77 -18.61 -11.95
N GLU A 29 -2.50 -17.72 -11.00
CA GLU A 29 -2.35 -16.29 -11.21
C GLU A 29 -0.88 -15.93 -11.43
N VAL A 30 -0.61 -14.95 -12.30
CA VAL A 30 0.74 -14.45 -12.55
C VAL A 30 0.73 -12.96 -12.24
N ALA A 31 1.45 -12.57 -11.19
CA ALA A 31 1.75 -11.18 -10.87
C ALA A 31 3.26 -10.99 -10.81
N SER A 32 3.72 -9.89 -11.36
CA SER A 32 5.10 -9.41 -11.21
C SER A 32 5.35 -8.93 -9.78
N GLU A 33 6.62 -8.92 -9.38
CA GLU A 33 7.01 -8.33 -8.09
C GLU A 33 6.55 -6.88 -7.98
N ASP A 34 6.65 -6.10 -9.07
CA ASP A 34 6.25 -4.69 -9.10
C ASP A 34 4.76 -4.52 -8.82
N GLU A 35 3.90 -5.35 -9.40
CA GLU A 35 2.46 -5.33 -9.15
C GLU A 35 2.15 -5.69 -7.69
N ILE A 36 2.84 -6.70 -7.14
CA ILE A 36 2.68 -7.10 -5.74
C ILE A 36 3.12 -5.97 -4.81
N ILE A 37 4.27 -5.35 -5.07
CA ILE A 37 4.80 -4.24 -4.26
C ILE A 37 3.88 -3.01 -4.36
N ARG A 38 3.39 -2.65 -5.56
CA ARG A 38 2.44 -1.54 -5.71
C ARG A 38 1.16 -1.78 -4.93
N GLN A 39 0.65 -3.01 -4.94
CA GLN A 39 -0.54 -3.34 -4.15
C GLN A 39 -0.23 -3.28 -2.65
N ALA A 40 0.92 -3.82 -2.22
CA ALA A 40 1.35 -3.78 -0.83
C ALA A 40 1.48 -2.35 -0.30
N VAL A 41 2.15 -1.47 -1.04
CA VAL A 41 2.31 -0.05 -0.69
C VAL A 41 0.96 0.66 -0.54
N LEU A 42 0.01 0.38 -1.44
CA LEU A 42 -1.35 0.92 -1.37
C LEU A 42 -2.08 0.41 -0.13
N ASP A 43 -2.11 -0.90 0.07
CA ASP A 43 -2.84 -1.56 1.16
C ASP A 43 -2.28 -1.17 2.53
N ILE A 44 -0.95 -1.06 2.65
CA ILE A 44 -0.28 -0.58 3.88
C ILE A 44 -0.73 0.83 4.18
N CYS A 45 -0.68 1.74 3.19
CA CYS A 45 -1.06 3.13 3.40
C CYS A 45 -2.53 3.27 3.81
N GLN A 46 -3.43 2.51 3.17
CA GLN A 46 -4.84 2.49 3.52
C GLN A 46 -5.05 1.98 4.95
N ASN A 47 -4.40 0.86 5.30
CA ASN A 47 -4.53 0.26 6.63
C ASN A 47 -4.00 1.20 7.73
N LEU A 48 -2.93 1.94 7.45
CA LEU A 48 -2.41 2.96 8.38
C LEU A 48 -3.41 4.09 8.62
N LEU A 49 -4.05 4.62 7.56
CA LEU A 49 -5.11 5.62 7.72
C LEU A 49 -6.27 5.07 8.53
N ASP A 50 -6.74 3.87 8.19
CA ASP A 50 -7.85 3.22 8.89
C ASP A 50 -7.58 3.06 10.39
N GLN A 51 -6.33 2.70 10.75
CA GLN A 51 -5.90 2.57 12.14
C GLN A 51 -5.80 3.92 12.86
N ILE A 52 -5.25 4.94 12.20
CA ILE A 52 -5.09 6.27 12.80
C ILE A 52 -6.44 6.94 13.05
N GLU A 53 -7.39 6.70 12.15
CA GLU A 53 -8.72 7.31 12.20
C GLU A 53 -9.73 6.51 13.02
N ASP A 54 -9.37 5.31 13.47
CA ASP A 54 -10.28 4.35 14.09
C ASP A 54 -11.52 4.08 13.20
N GLY A 55 -11.27 3.90 11.90
CA GLY A 55 -12.30 3.70 10.88
C GLY A 55 -11.83 4.06 9.47
N HIS A 56 -12.59 3.64 8.46
CA HIS A 56 -12.26 3.87 7.06
C HIS A 56 -12.93 5.16 6.55
N TYR A 57 -12.34 6.32 6.85
CA TYR A 57 -12.87 7.61 6.39
C TYR A 57 -12.14 8.10 5.15
N ASP A 58 -10.82 8.05 5.16
CA ASP A 58 -10.03 8.45 4.01
C ASP A 58 -9.71 7.23 3.11
N SER A 59 -9.60 7.46 1.80
CA SER A 59 -9.26 6.45 0.80
C SER A 59 -7.96 6.80 0.10
N VAL A 60 -7.12 5.80 -0.16
CA VAL A 60 -5.87 5.94 -0.90
C VAL A 60 -6.04 5.34 -2.29
N ALA A 61 -5.56 6.05 -3.31
CA ALA A 61 -5.52 5.55 -4.67
C ALA A 61 -4.21 5.91 -5.39
N TRP A 62 -3.80 5.07 -6.33
CA TRP A 62 -2.71 5.41 -7.24
C TRP A 62 -3.13 6.52 -8.20
N GLN A 63 -2.33 7.58 -8.26
CA GLN A 63 -2.35 8.57 -9.32
C GLN A 63 -0.95 8.62 -9.95
N GLU A 64 -0.82 7.96 -11.09
CA GLU A 64 0.46 7.69 -11.76
C GLU A 64 1.43 6.93 -10.83
N GLU A 65 2.48 7.62 -10.37
CA GLU A 65 3.54 7.10 -9.49
C GLU A 65 3.41 7.60 -8.04
N THR A 66 2.30 8.25 -7.71
CA THR A 66 2.02 8.80 -6.38
C THR A 66 0.75 8.19 -5.77
N LEU A 67 0.64 8.25 -4.46
CA LEU A 67 -0.59 7.90 -3.74
C LEU A 67 -1.36 9.18 -3.42
N THR A 68 -2.61 9.24 -3.81
CA THR A 68 -3.53 10.34 -3.49
C THR A 68 -4.47 9.88 -2.38
N VAL A 69 -4.59 10.69 -1.33
CA VAL A 69 -5.53 10.46 -0.22
C VAL A 69 -6.73 11.38 -0.43
N THR A 70 -7.94 10.81 -0.40
CA THR A 70 -9.21 11.53 -0.51
C THR A 70 -10.10 11.26 0.68
N ASP A 71 -10.78 12.26 1.21
CA ASP A 71 -11.71 12.08 2.33
C ASP A 71 -13.04 11.43 1.91
N ILE A 72 -13.94 11.21 2.87
CA ILE A 72 -15.30 10.69 2.64
C ILE A 72 -16.15 11.54 1.68
N ASN A 73 -15.82 12.81 1.49
CA ASN A 73 -16.53 13.73 0.60
C ASN A 73 -15.94 13.71 -0.82
N GLY A 74 -14.80 13.03 -1.02
CA GLY A 74 -14.05 12.97 -2.27
C GLY A 74 -13.05 14.12 -2.43
N ASP A 75 -12.81 14.91 -1.39
CA ASP A 75 -11.84 16.00 -1.42
C ASP A 75 -10.42 15.45 -1.25
N GLN A 76 -9.49 15.94 -2.07
CA GLN A 76 -8.09 15.53 -1.99
C GLN A 76 -7.42 16.12 -0.75
N MET A 77 -7.00 15.25 0.17
CA MET A 77 -6.34 15.62 1.43
C MET A 77 -4.83 15.67 1.31
N ALA A 78 -4.24 14.69 0.64
CA ALA A 78 -2.79 14.60 0.53
C ALA A 78 -2.35 13.90 -0.76
N VAL A 79 -1.11 14.17 -1.16
CA VAL A 79 -0.39 13.42 -2.19
C VAL A 79 0.92 12.93 -1.59
N ILE A 80 1.07 11.63 -1.49
CA ILE A 80 2.24 10.95 -0.95
C ILE A 80 3.13 10.53 -2.11
N LYS A 81 4.38 10.98 -2.06
CA LYS A 81 5.38 10.74 -3.11
C LYS A 81 6.43 9.74 -2.64
N PRO A 82 7.01 8.95 -3.55
CA PRO A 82 8.19 8.16 -3.24
C PRO A 82 9.36 9.06 -2.82
N GLN A 83 10.30 8.49 -2.08
CA GLN A 83 11.56 9.15 -1.73
C GLN A 83 12.54 9.14 -2.90
N GLY A 84 12.63 8.01 -3.60
CA GLY A 84 13.51 7.82 -4.74
C GLY A 84 12.77 7.93 -6.07
N ALA A 85 13.06 7.00 -6.98
CA ALA A 85 12.50 7.01 -8.33
C ALA A 85 11.03 6.55 -8.38
N SER A 86 10.65 5.61 -7.51
CA SER A 86 9.30 5.07 -7.39
C SER A 86 9.14 4.35 -6.05
N PHE A 87 7.90 4.14 -5.60
CA PHE A 87 7.65 3.37 -4.38
C PHE A 87 8.15 1.93 -4.49
N VAL A 88 8.12 1.36 -5.69
CA VAL A 88 8.67 0.03 -5.95
C VAL A 88 10.18 0.00 -5.72
N ALA A 89 10.90 1.00 -6.23
CA ALA A 89 12.34 1.10 -6.04
C ALA A 89 12.70 1.31 -4.56
N ASP A 90 11.96 2.18 -3.87
CA ASP A 90 12.16 2.48 -2.45
C ASP A 90 11.92 1.23 -1.58
N PHE A 91 10.82 0.50 -1.84
CA PHE A 91 10.48 -0.71 -1.12
C PHE A 91 11.51 -1.83 -1.34
N ARG A 92 11.95 -2.04 -2.59
CA ARG A 92 13.02 -2.99 -2.93
C ARG A 92 14.33 -2.65 -2.23
N GLN A 93 14.64 -1.36 -2.09
CA GLN A 93 15.87 -0.91 -1.45
C GLN A 93 15.80 -1.06 0.07
N ASN A 94 14.70 -0.65 0.68
CA ASN A 94 14.47 -0.72 2.11
C ASN A 94 12.96 -0.61 2.44
N ALA A 95 12.33 -1.77 2.62
CA ALA A 95 10.90 -1.84 2.94
C ALA A 95 10.58 -1.13 4.27
N ASP A 96 11.35 -1.39 5.34
CA ASP A 96 11.14 -0.77 6.66
C ASP A 96 11.09 0.77 6.60
N THR A 97 12.04 1.38 5.88
CA THR A 97 12.11 2.84 5.70
C THR A 97 10.91 3.34 4.89
N THR A 98 10.49 2.57 3.87
CA THR A 98 9.30 2.89 3.07
C THR A 98 8.05 2.87 3.95
N LEU A 99 7.88 1.84 4.77
CA LEU A 99 6.76 1.69 5.71
C LEU A 99 6.71 2.83 6.73
N GLN A 100 7.83 3.16 7.37
CA GLN A 100 7.92 4.29 8.31
C GLN A 100 7.53 5.61 7.67
N ARG A 101 7.86 5.81 6.38
CA ARG A 101 7.47 7.02 5.65
C ARG A 101 5.99 7.04 5.30
N LEU A 102 5.42 5.89 4.91
CA LEU A 102 3.98 5.76 4.69
C LEU A 102 3.20 6.07 5.97
N GLU A 103 3.66 5.57 7.13
CA GLU A 103 3.08 5.87 8.44
C GLU A 103 3.13 7.37 8.74
N GLN A 104 4.30 8.01 8.60
CA GLN A 104 4.42 9.45 8.80
C GLN A 104 3.53 10.25 7.86
N ALA A 105 3.41 9.83 6.60
CA ALA A 105 2.54 10.48 5.62
C ALA A 105 1.06 10.30 5.97
N ALA A 106 0.64 9.13 6.43
CA ALA A 106 -0.72 8.86 6.87
C ALA A 106 -1.08 9.69 8.13
N ILE A 107 -0.17 9.81 9.10
CA ILE A 107 -0.35 10.68 10.28
C ILE A 107 -0.50 12.15 9.85
N GLN A 108 0.29 12.60 8.88
CA GLN A 108 0.19 13.97 8.37
C GLN A 108 -1.11 14.20 7.60
N ALA A 109 -1.52 13.27 6.74
CA ALA A 109 -2.77 13.36 5.99
C ALA A 109 -4.00 13.40 6.92
N SER A 110 -4.02 12.52 7.92
CA SER A 110 -5.11 12.44 8.90
C SER A 110 -5.12 13.57 9.93
N GLY A 111 -3.97 14.19 10.22
CA GLY A 111 -3.83 15.31 11.16
C GLY A 111 -3.90 16.70 10.53
N ALA A 112 -3.92 16.82 9.20
CA ALA A 112 -3.99 18.10 8.48
C ALA A 112 -5.40 18.75 8.46
N ARG A 113 -6.35 18.18 9.21
CA ARG A 113 -7.76 18.60 9.30
C ARG A 113 -8.05 19.38 10.57
#